data_AF-A0A1Q5CRB7-F1
#
_entry.id   AF-A0A1Q5CRB7-F1
#
_cell.length_a   1.000
_cell.length_b   1.000
_cell.length_c   1.000
_cell.angle_alpha   90.00
_cell.angle_beta   90.00
_cell.angle_gamma   90.00
#
_symmetry.space_group_name_H-M   'P 1'
#
loop_
_entity.id
_entity.type
_entity.pdbx_description
1 polymer ?
#
loop_
_entity_poly.entity_id
_entity_poly.type
_entity_poly.pdbx_seq_one_letter_code
_entity_poly.pdbx_strand_id
1 'polypeptide(L)' 'MGRPDLAVAALLTDAGKNQYLATGHSPQIGSLLSLYLPANGALLAAVSLMAAGWDGAADCPGFPGDGTWQVRHEGFIPWP' A
#
# COMPACT_ATOMS: atom_id res chain seq x y z
N MET A 1 -3.65 -17.22 1.07
CA MET A 1 -4.27 -16.08 0.35
C MET A 1 -3.28 -15.63 -0.71
N GLY A 2 -3.65 -15.72 -1.99
CA GLY A 2 -2.85 -15.32 -3.16
C GLY A 2 -3.73 -14.51 -4.11
N ARG A 3 -4.31 -13.43 -3.57
CA ARG A 3 -5.30 -12.57 -4.24
C ARG A 3 -4.75 -11.14 -4.33
N PRO A 4 -3.72 -10.91 -5.15
CA PRO A 4 -3.10 -9.59 -5.28
C PRO A 4 -4.07 -8.53 -5.81
N ASP A 5 -5.10 -8.94 -6.55
CA ASP A 5 -6.21 -8.09 -6.97
C ASP A 5 -6.93 -7.44 -5.79
N LEU A 6 -7.14 -8.20 -4.71
CA LEU A 6 -7.76 -7.68 -3.49
C LEU A 6 -6.80 -6.80 -2.68
N ALA A 7 -5.48 -7.02 -2.77
CA ALA A 7 -4.51 -6.21 -2.05
C ALA A 7 -4.52 -4.76 -2.55
N VAL A 8 -4.44 -4.57 -3.87
CA VAL A 8 -4.55 -3.24 -4.49
C VAL A 8 -5.92 -2.61 -4.19
N ALA A 9 -7.00 -3.37 -4.34
CA ALA A 9 -8.34 -2.87 -4.06
C ALA A 9 -8.54 -2.45 -2.60
N ALA A 10 -7.95 -3.17 -1.64
CA ALA A 10 -8.03 -2.83 -0.21
C ALA A 10 -7.32 -1.49 0.09
N LEU A 11 -6.16 -1.23 -0.52
CA LEU A 11 -5.46 0.04 -0.36
C LEU A 11 -6.24 1.21 -0.99
N LEU A 12 -6.95 0.95 -2.10
CA LEU A 12 -7.68 1.97 -2.87
C LEU A 12 -9.18 1.99 -2.59
N THR A 13 -9.63 1.34 -1.52
CA THR A 13 -11.06 1.28 -1.18
C THR A 13 -11.60 2.68 -0.94
N ASP A 14 -12.77 2.98 -1.52
CA ASP A 14 -13.46 4.25 -1.28
C ASP A 14 -14.06 4.27 0.14
N ALA A 15 -13.22 4.64 1.09
CA ALA A 15 -13.55 4.78 2.50
C ALA A 15 -12.92 6.07 3.03
N GLY A 16 -13.58 6.74 3.98
CA GLY A 16 -13.07 8.00 4.55
C GLY A 16 -11.64 7.89 5.12
N LYS A 17 -11.24 6.69 5.58
CA LYS A 17 -9.88 6.43 6.09
C LYS A 17 -8.80 6.25 5.00
N ASN A 18 -9.21 6.06 3.76
CA ASN A 18 -8.34 5.95 2.58
C ASN A 18 -8.39 7.21 1.71
N GLN A 19 -8.98 8.30 2.22
CA GLN A 19 -8.92 9.60 1.57
C GLN A 19 -7.58 10.27 1.86
N TYR A 20 -7.02 10.91 0.84
CA TYR A 20 -5.78 11.68 0.92
C TYR A 20 -6.07 13.12 0.52
N LEU A 21 -5.53 14.07 1.29
CA LEU A 21 -5.57 15.48 0.93
C LEU A 21 -4.72 15.74 -0.33
N ALA A 22 -4.91 16.89 -0.98
CA ALA A 22 -4.07 17.30 -2.10
C ALA A 22 -2.57 17.39 -1.74
N THR A 23 -2.25 17.50 -0.45
CA THR A 23 -0.89 17.46 0.09
C THR A 23 -0.33 16.04 0.27
N GLY A 24 -1.12 15.00 -0.01
CA GLY A 24 -0.74 13.58 0.12
C GLY A 24 -0.91 12.99 1.52
N HIS A 25 -1.39 13.76 2.50
CA HIS A 25 -1.58 13.27 3.86
C HIS A 25 -2.96 12.65 4.09
N SER A 26 -3.00 11.61 4.92
CA SER A 26 -4.26 11.06 5.45
C SER A 26 -4.80 11.98 6.55
N PRO A 27 -6.05 12.48 6.44
CA PRO A 27 -6.65 13.29 7.49
C PRO A 27 -7.04 12.42 8.69
N GLN A 28 -6.90 12.96 9.89
CA GLN A 28 -7.43 12.29 11.09
C GLN A 28 -8.87 12.74 11.34
N ILE A 29 -9.81 11.82 11.18
CA ILE A 29 -11.24 12.10 11.37
C ILE A 29 -11.56 12.16 12.88
N GLY A 30 -12.21 13.24 13.33
CA GLY A 30 -12.71 13.36 14.70
C GLY A 30 -11.66 13.68 15.76
N SER A 31 -10.52 14.27 15.36
CA SER A 31 -9.42 14.64 16.26
C SER A 31 -8.97 16.08 16.07
N LEU A 32 -8.31 16.63 17.10
CA LEU A 32 -7.69 17.97 17.06
C LEU A 32 -6.43 18.01 16.18
N LEU A 33 -5.74 16.88 16.02
CA LEU A 33 -4.59 16.79 15.11
C LEU A 33 -5.11 16.48 13.71
N SER A 34 -4.82 17.35 12.73
CA SER A 34 -5.35 17.24 11.37
C SER A 34 -4.78 16.07 10.56
N LEU A 35 -3.58 15.57 10.91
CA LEU A 35 -2.85 14.55 10.15
C LEU A 35 -2.77 13.23 10.90
N TYR A 36 -2.95 12.12 10.19
CA TYR A 36 -2.76 10.77 10.72
C TYR A 36 -1.59 10.06 10.03
N LEU A 37 -0.37 10.41 10.44
CA LEU A 37 0.86 9.83 9.90
C LEU A 37 0.95 8.30 9.94
N PRO A 38 0.38 7.59 10.93
CA PRO A 38 0.37 6.12 10.90
C PRO A 38 -0.29 5.54 9.65
N ALA A 39 -1.35 6.15 9.11
CA ALA A 39 -1.96 5.68 7.86
C ALA A 39 -1.06 5.88 6.65
N ASN A 40 -0.40 7.03 6.53
CA ASN A 40 0.58 7.27 5.47
C ASN A 40 1.74 6.25 5.55
N GLY A 41 2.30 6.04 6.74
CA GLY A 41 3.38 5.07 6.95
C GLY A 41 2.94 3.64 6.64
N ALA A 42 1.75 3.24 7.07
CA ALA A 42 1.19 1.93 6.79
C ALA A 42 0.96 1.69 5.29
N LEU A 43 0.49 2.70 4.55
CA LEU A 43 0.37 2.61 3.09
C LEU A 43 1.74 2.35 2.44
N LEU A 44 2.77 3.12 2.80
CA LEU A 44 4.11 2.96 2.24
C LEU A 44 4.72 1.59 2.58
N ALA A 45 4.52 1.12 3.82
CA ALA A 45 4.93 -0.20 4.25
C ALA A 45 4.21 -1.31 3.47
N ALA A 46 2.90 -1.18 3.26
CA ALA A 46 2.14 -2.13 2.47
C ALA A 46 2.62 -2.17 1.01
N VAL A 47 2.87 -1.01 0.40
CA VAL A 47 3.39 -0.94 -0.98
C VAL A 47 4.79 -1.57 -1.09
N SER A 48 5.68 -1.34 -0.11
CA SER A 48 7.02 -1.97 -0.14
C SER A 48 6.94 -3.48 0.00
N LEU A 49 6.08 -4.00 0.88
CA LEU A 49 5.82 -5.44 1.00
C LEU A 49 5.22 -6.02 -0.29
N MET A 50 4.27 -5.31 -0.91
CA MET A 50 3.63 -5.74 -2.14
C MET A 50 4.58 -5.75 -3.34
N ALA A 51 5.58 -4.86 -3.37
CA ALA A 51 6.57 -4.76 -4.44
C ALA A 51 7.78 -5.69 -4.22
N ALA A 52 8.42 -5.60 -3.05
CA ALA A 52 9.65 -6.33 -2.76
C ALA A 52 9.43 -7.73 -2.19
N GLY A 53 8.23 -8.00 -1.67
CA GLY A 53 7.89 -9.27 -1.05
C GLY A 53 8.58 -9.49 0.29
N TRP A 54 8.62 -10.76 0.67
CA TRP A 54 9.22 -11.30 1.89
C TRP A 54 10.06 -12.54 1.53
N ASP A 55 10.74 -13.15 2.51
CA ASP A 55 11.57 -14.32 2.23
C ASP A 55 10.77 -15.48 1.60
N GLY A 56 11.26 -15.98 0.46
CA GLY A 56 10.61 -17.00 -0.35
C GLY A 56 9.41 -16.53 -1.19
N ALA A 57 9.10 -15.23 -1.23
CA ALA A 57 8.06 -14.68 -2.11
C ALA A 57 8.54 -14.57 -3.57
N ALA A 58 7.58 -14.56 -4.50
CA ALA A 58 7.82 -14.14 -5.89
C ALA A 58 8.04 -12.62 -5.95
N ASP A 59 8.60 -12.12 -7.06
CA ASP A 59 8.74 -10.69 -7.30
C ASP A 59 7.37 -10.02 -7.46
N CYS A 60 7.20 -8.81 -6.90
CA CYS A 60 5.95 -8.05 -6.89
C CYS A 60 4.72 -8.85 -6.42
N PRO A 61 4.77 -9.58 -5.30
CA PRO A 61 3.76 -10.58 -4.94
C PRO A 61 2.39 -9.99 -4.60
N GLY A 62 2.33 -8.68 -4.31
CA GLY A 62 1.09 -7.98 -4.00
C GLY A 62 0.34 -7.46 -5.22
N PHE A 63 0.93 -7.52 -6.42
CA PHE A 63 0.32 -6.96 -7.63
C PHE A 63 -0.24 -8.05 -8.55
N PRO A 64 -1.37 -7.79 -9.24
CA PRO A 64 -1.95 -8.76 -10.17
C PRO A 64 -0.98 -9.14 -11.31
N GLY A 65 -0.77 -10.45 -11.50
CA GLY A 65 0.02 -10.99 -12.61
C GLY A 65 -0.73 -11.12 -13.94
N ASP A 66 -1.92 -10.52 -14.05
CA ASP A 66 -2.79 -10.59 -15.24
C ASP A 66 -2.49 -9.50 -16.29
N GLY A 67 -1.44 -8.70 -16.07
CA GLY A 67 -1.01 -7.62 -16.97
C GLY A 67 -1.72 -6.29 -16.75
N THR A 68 -2.68 -6.20 -15.81
CA THR A 68 -3.32 -4.92 -15.45
C THR A 68 -2.34 -3.94 -14.78
N TRP A 69 -1.30 -4.47 -14.14
CA TRP A 69 -0.22 -3.71 -13.54
C TRP A 69 1.13 -4.09 -14.17
N GLN A 70 1.91 -3.08 -14.54
CA GLN A 70 3.32 -3.23 -14.87
C GLN A 70 4.13 -2.52 -13.79
N VAL A 71 4.74 -3.30 -12.91
CA VAL A 71 5.41 -2.78 -11.72
C VAL A 71 6.93 -2.77 -11.93
N ARG A 72 7.58 -1.70 -11.48
CA ARG A 72 9.03 -1.59 -11.36
C ARG A 72 9.33 -1.03 -9.98
N HIS A 73 10.29 -1.61 -9.29
CA HIS A 73 10.74 -1.14 -7.98
C HIS A 73 12.25 -1.31 -7.87
N GLU A 74 12.85 -0.51 -6.98
CA GLU A 74 14.28 -0.56 -6.67
C GLU A 74 14.49 -0.16 -5.20
N GLY A 75 15.64 -0.53 -4.64
CA GLY A 75 16.07 -0.04 -3.33
C GLY A 75 15.32 -0.58 -2.10
N PHE A 76 14.30 -1.43 -2.28
CA PHE A 76 13.63 -2.10 -1.17
C PHE A 76 14.41 -3.33 -0.71
N ILE A 77 14.42 -3.53 0.61
CA ILE A 77 14.89 -4.77 1.25
C ILE A 77 13.65 -5.64 1.45
N PRO A 78 13.64 -6.91 0.99
CA PRO A 78 12.55 -7.83 1.26
C PRO A 78 12.26 -7.93 2.75
N TRP A 79 10.98 -8.07 3.08
CA TRP A 79 10.55 -8.18 4.46
C TRP A 79 11.01 -9.52 5.08
N PRO A 80 11.25 -9.56 6.40
CA PRO A 80 11.59 -10.80 7.09
C PRO A 80 10.53 -11.90 6.95
#